data_AF-A0A356B0M5-F1
#
_entry.id   AF-A0A356B0M5-F1
#
_cell.length_a   1.000
_cell.length_b   1.000
_cell.length_c   1.000
_cell.angle_alpha   90.00
_cell.angle_beta   90.00
_cell.angle_gamma   90.00
#
_symmetry.space_group_name_H-M   'P 1'
#
loop_
_entity.id
_entity.type
_entity.pdbx_description
1 polymer ?
#
loop_
_entity_poly.entity_id
_entity_poly.type
_entity_poly.pdbx_seq_one_letter_code
_entity_poly.pdbx_strand_id
1 'polypeptide(L)'
;MIGNEIKAVLHSSGFKKGDSNFYSLSVLSDGLVYYTISSHDIDTHGRIYRYDPEANRLSFFADLGDVTGETGKKSLPQGKSHTPFMETEDKIYITTHYGYYQGNDGKEEPAPPPEGYTPYPGGKIIEYDKKDERFTVLTSAPAEEGI
;
A
#
# COMPACT_ATOMS: atom_id res chain seq x y z
N MET A 1 -25.65 31.86 -7.81
CA MET A 1 -25.03 30.59 -7.38
C MET A 1 -23.79 30.94 -6.60
N ILE A 2 -23.89 31.01 -5.27
CA ILE A 2 -22.70 31.11 -4.41
C ILE A 2 -22.04 29.74 -4.51
N GLY A 3 -20.80 29.69 -5.02
CA GLY A 3 -20.09 28.42 -5.20
C GLY A 3 -19.99 27.69 -3.86
N ASN A 4 -20.34 26.41 -3.84
CA ASN A 4 -20.17 25.59 -2.65
C ASN A 4 -18.66 25.52 -2.34
N GLU A 5 -18.25 26.16 -1.26
CA GLU A 5 -16.92 26.03 -0.69
C GLU A 5 -16.77 24.62 -0.11
N ILE A 6 -15.72 23.91 -0.49
CA ILE A 6 -15.35 22.62 0.09
C ILE A 6 -14.20 22.87 1.06
N LYS A 7 -14.43 22.64 2.34
CA LYS A 7 -13.38 22.73 3.36
C LYS A 7 -12.54 21.45 3.34
N ALA A 8 -11.28 21.56 2.96
CA ALA A 8 -10.32 20.47 3.09
C ALA A 8 -9.89 20.31 4.57
N VAL A 9 -9.85 19.07 5.05
CA VAL A 9 -9.36 18.72 6.39
C VAL A 9 -8.20 17.75 6.24
N LEU A 10 -7.10 18.03 6.92
CA LEU A 10 -5.93 17.15 6.91
C LEU A 10 -6.07 16.09 8.00
N HIS A 11 -5.94 14.83 7.60
CA HIS A 11 -5.84 13.69 8.49
C HIS A 11 -4.41 13.14 8.43
N SER A 12 -3.64 13.33 9.51
CA SER A 12 -2.27 12.80 9.56
C SER A 12 -2.28 11.31 9.83
N SER A 13 -1.63 10.53 8.96
CA SER A 13 -1.40 9.10 9.19
C SER A 13 -0.32 8.82 10.24
N GLY A 14 0.53 9.80 10.57
CA GLY A 14 1.73 9.61 11.38
C GLY A 14 2.84 8.80 10.68
N PHE A 15 2.65 8.40 9.42
CA PHE A 15 3.62 7.61 8.67
C PHE A 15 4.74 8.47 8.11
N LYS A 16 5.80 8.69 8.89
CA LYS A 16 6.89 9.62 8.57
C LYS A 16 7.62 9.34 7.24
N LYS A 17 7.63 8.08 6.80
CA LYS A 17 8.29 7.62 5.58
C LYS A 17 7.32 7.44 4.41
N GLY A 18 6.04 7.77 4.62
CA GLY A 18 5.05 7.78 3.57
C GLY A 18 5.17 9.04 2.71
N ASP A 19 5.08 8.89 1.39
CA ASP A 19 5.31 10.01 0.45
C ASP A 19 4.25 10.14 -0.65
N SER A 20 3.48 9.09 -0.93
CA SER A 20 2.61 9.06 -2.11
C SER A 20 1.48 8.06 -2.00
N ASN A 21 0.51 8.18 -2.91
CA ASN A 21 -0.55 7.22 -3.17
C ASN A 21 -0.69 7.12 -4.70
N PHE A 22 -0.45 5.94 -5.27
CA PHE A 22 -0.41 5.72 -6.72
C PHE A 22 -1.68 5.02 -7.23
N TYR A 23 -2.86 5.62 -6.98
CA TYR A 23 -4.18 5.07 -7.36
C TYR A 23 -4.71 3.92 -6.47
N SER A 24 -3.96 3.51 -5.45
CA SER A 24 -4.44 2.51 -4.48
C SER A 24 -5.39 3.11 -3.46
N LEU A 25 -6.67 3.25 -3.84
CA LEU A 25 -7.76 3.69 -2.98
C LEU A 25 -9.12 3.15 -3.44
N SER A 26 -10.04 2.88 -2.52
CA SER A 26 -11.43 2.53 -2.82
C SER A 26 -12.35 2.82 -1.64
N VAL A 27 -13.64 3.05 -1.92
CA VAL A 27 -14.69 3.01 -0.90
C VAL A 27 -15.28 1.60 -0.93
N LEU A 28 -15.30 0.93 0.23
CA LEU A 28 -15.83 -0.42 0.34
C LEU A 28 -17.27 -0.43 0.88
N SER A 29 -17.89 -1.61 0.91
CA SER A 29 -19.29 -1.82 1.32
C SER A 29 -19.57 -1.46 2.79
N ASP A 30 -18.52 -1.39 3.62
CA ASP A 30 -18.58 -0.88 4.99
C ASP A 30 -18.65 0.66 5.07
N GLY A 31 -18.60 1.35 3.93
CA GLY A 31 -18.64 2.82 3.84
C GLY A 31 -17.29 3.50 4.13
N LEU A 32 -16.23 2.73 4.42
CA LEU A 32 -14.91 3.27 4.72
C LEU A 32 -14.09 3.47 3.45
N VAL A 33 -13.20 4.47 3.48
CA VAL A 33 -12.21 4.71 2.43
C VAL A 33 -10.93 3.97 2.77
N TYR A 34 -10.59 2.93 2.01
CA TYR A 34 -9.32 2.21 2.14
C TYR A 34 -8.30 2.79 1.16
N TYR A 35 -7.07 2.96 1.60
CA TYR A 35 -6.00 3.47 0.74
C TYR A 35 -4.61 3.07 1.24
N THR A 36 -3.68 2.93 0.29
CA THR A 36 -2.27 2.65 0.60
C THR A 36 -1.46 3.94 0.59
N ILE A 37 -0.70 4.21 1.65
CA ILE A 37 0.37 5.19 1.63
C ILE A 37 1.68 4.46 1.33
N SER A 38 2.29 4.83 0.21
CA SER A 38 3.53 4.25 -0.29
C SER A 38 4.77 4.82 0.40
N SER A 39 5.87 4.08 0.33
CA SER A 39 7.20 4.53 0.75
C SER A 39 8.26 4.12 -0.26
N HIS A 40 9.20 5.03 -0.52
CA HIS A 40 10.43 4.75 -1.27
C HIS A 40 11.67 4.50 -0.39
N ASP A 41 11.49 4.46 0.92
CA ASP A 41 12.55 4.16 1.86
C ASP A 41 12.85 2.65 1.85
N ILE A 42 14.13 2.30 1.71
CA ILE A 42 14.55 0.90 1.47
C ILE A 42 14.23 -0.05 2.63
N ASP A 43 14.13 0.49 3.85
CA ASP A 43 13.82 -0.25 5.08
C ASP A 43 12.32 -0.21 5.43
N THR A 44 11.49 0.38 4.56
CA THR A 44 10.09 0.67 4.86
C THR A 44 9.15 0.13 3.79
N HIS A 45 8.17 -0.66 4.21
CA HIS A 45 7.08 -1.12 3.36
C HIS A 45 5.92 -0.11 3.31
N GLY A 46 5.05 -0.24 2.30
CA GLY A 46 3.84 0.57 2.21
C GLY A 46 2.85 0.18 3.31
N ARG A 47 1.94 1.11 3.65
CA ARG A 47 0.96 0.90 4.71
C ARG A 47 -0.45 1.20 4.24
N ILE A 48 -1.39 0.36 4.63
CA ILE A 48 -2.80 0.54 4.35
C ILE A 48 -3.45 1.23 5.52
N TYR A 49 -4.30 2.20 5.21
CA TYR A 49 -5.15 2.90 6.15
C TYR A 49 -6.60 2.82 5.70
N ARG A 50 -7.50 2.98 6.67
CA ARG A 50 -8.93 3.19 6.40
C ARG A 50 -9.42 4.45 7.09
N TYR A 51 -10.20 5.24 6.37
CA TYR A 51 -10.83 6.45 6.88
C TYR A 51 -12.34 6.26 6.97
N ASP A 52 -12.88 6.55 8.16
CA ASP A 52 -14.30 6.55 8.48
C ASP A 52 -14.84 7.99 8.39
N PRO A 53 -15.63 8.31 7.35
CA PRO A 53 -16.16 9.65 7.16
C PRO A 53 -17.26 10.01 8.17
N GLU A 54 -17.97 9.03 8.72
CA GLU A 54 -19.03 9.27 9.71
C GLU A 54 -18.43 9.56 11.09
N ALA A 55 -17.42 8.77 11.49
CA ALA A 55 -16.70 8.97 12.75
C ALA A 55 -15.56 9.98 12.67
N ASN A 56 -15.26 10.52 11.47
CA ASN A 56 -14.13 11.42 11.20
C ASN A 56 -12.80 10.84 11.71
N ARG A 57 -12.53 9.56 11.41
CA ARG A 57 -11.45 8.80 12.02
C ARG A 57 -10.58 8.09 11.00
N LEU A 58 -9.28 8.39 11.04
CA LEU A 58 -8.26 7.65 10.31
C LEU A 58 -7.69 6.52 11.18
N SER A 59 -7.64 5.30 10.65
CA SER A 59 -7.11 4.13 11.33
C SER A 59 -6.06 3.42 10.48
N PHE A 60 -4.97 2.98 11.11
CA PHE A 60 -4.05 2.02 10.49
C PHE A 60 -4.76 0.69 10.28
N PHE A 61 -4.56 0.08 9.11
CA PHE A 61 -5.17 -1.21 8.75
C PHE A 61 -4.11 -2.32 8.66
N ALA A 62 -3.04 -2.11 7.89
CA ALA A 62 -1.98 -3.10 7.75
C ALA A 62 -0.66 -2.50 7.26
N ASP A 63 0.46 -3.18 7.56
CA ASP A 63 1.76 -2.93 6.95
C ASP A 63 2.00 -4.01 5.89
N LEU A 64 2.33 -3.62 4.66
CA LEU A 64 2.51 -4.56 3.56
C LEU A 64 3.69 -5.52 3.80
N GLY A 65 4.71 -5.10 4.54
CA GLY A 65 5.83 -5.95 4.94
C GLY A 65 5.37 -7.07 5.86
N ASP A 66 4.56 -6.74 6.87
CA ASP A 66 4.05 -7.71 7.84
C ASP A 66 3.09 -8.70 7.17
N VAL A 67 2.20 -8.20 6.33
CA VAL A 67 1.22 -9.01 5.58
C VAL A 67 1.90 -10.00 4.62
N THR A 68 2.98 -9.57 3.99
CA THR A 68 3.73 -10.41 3.04
C THR A 68 4.83 -11.23 3.70
N GLY A 69 5.08 -10.99 4.99
CA GLY A 69 6.17 -11.58 5.76
C GLY A 69 7.56 -11.13 5.32
N GLU A 70 7.70 -9.99 4.65
CA GLU A 70 8.97 -9.47 4.15
C GLU A 70 9.67 -8.50 5.13
N THR A 71 8.99 -8.10 6.21
CA THR A 71 9.55 -7.24 7.26
C THR A 71 10.90 -7.77 7.76
N GLY A 72 11.94 -6.96 7.66
CA GLY A 72 13.28 -7.25 8.17
C GLY A 72 14.12 -8.22 7.33
N LYS A 73 13.60 -8.75 6.22
CA LYS A 73 14.36 -9.69 5.36
C LYS A 73 15.37 -9.02 4.43
N LYS A 74 15.37 -7.69 4.34
CA LYS A 74 16.22 -6.90 3.43
C LYS A 74 16.07 -7.27 1.94
N SER A 75 14.92 -7.80 1.54
CA SER A 75 14.51 -7.70 0.15
C SER A 75 14.02 -6.29 -0.14
N LEU A 76 14.12 -5.81 -1.38
CA LEU A 76 13.49 -4.54 -1.75
C LEU A 76 12.01 -4.54 -1.34
N PRO A 77 11.50 -3.43 -0.79
CA PRO A 77 10.24 -3.45 -0.04
C PRO A 77 9.03 -3.56 -0.96
N GLN A 78 8.00 -4.25 -0.44
CA GLN A 78 6.58 -4.12 -0.83
C GLN A 78 6.08 -2.68 -0.49
N GLY A 79 6.66 -1.68 -1.14
CA GLY A 79 6.58 -0.28 -0.75
C GLY A 79 5.40 0.48 -1.35
N LYS A 80 4.72 -0.10 -2.36
CA LYS A 80 3.67 0.56 -3.14
C LYS A 80 2.49 -0.37 -3.40
N SER A 81 1.42 0.21 -3.92
CA SER A 81 0.34 -0.48 -4.62
C SER A 81 -0.21 0.46 -5.72
N HIS A 82 -0.46 -0.08 -6.91
CA HIS A 82 -0.98 0.67 -8.06
C HIS A 82 -2.44 0.35 -8.41
N THR A 83 -3.09 -0.49 -7.62
CA THR A 83 -4.43 -1.00 -7.89
C THR A 83 -5.43 -0.58 -6.82
N PRO A 84 -6.71 -0.38 -7.20
CA PRO A 84 -7.79 -0.20 -6.24
C PRO A 84 -7.99 -1.48 -5.40
N PHE A 85 -8.65 -1.33 -4.26
CA PHE A 85 -9.06 -2.47 -3.44
C PHE A 85 -10.29 -3.09 -4.08
N MET A 86 -10.24 -4.40 -4.32
CA MET A 86 -11.38 -5.13 -4.88
C MET A 86 -12.08 -5.90 -3.76
N GLU A 87 -13.39 -5.82 -3.70
CA GLU A 87 -14.16 -6.39 -2.60
C GLU A 87 -15.20 -7.40 -3.11
N THR A 88 -15.35 -8.48 -2.35
CA THR A 88 -16.51 -9.36 -2.38
C THR A 88 -17.23 -9.27 -1.03
N GLU A 89 -18.34 -9.98 -0.85
CA GLU A 89 -19.09 -9.98 0.40
C GLU A 89 -18.17 -10.18 1.63
N ASP A 90 -17.31 -11.21 1.59
CA ASP A 90 -16.49 -11.59 2.75
C ASP A 90 -15.01 -11.23 2.62
N LYS A 91 -14.53 -10.77 1.45
CA LYS A 91 -13.10 -10.62 1.16
C LYS A 91 -12.73 -9.25 0.60
N ILE A 92 -11.50 -8.81 0.88
CA ILE A 92 -10.84 -7.67 0.23
C ILE A 92 -9.56 -8.17 -0.45
N TYR A 93 -9.32 -7.78 -1.68
CA TYR A 93 -8.13 -8.11 -2.46
C TYR A 93 -7.25 -6.86 -2.63
N ILE A 94 -5.96 -7.07 -2.39
CA ILE A 94 -4.93 -6.03 -2.38
C ILE A 94 -3.77 -6.52 -3.24
N THR A 95 -3.13 -5.62 -3.98
CA THR A 95 -1.86 -5.92 -4.66
C THR A 95 -0.71 -5.08 -4.14
N THR A 96 0.51 -5.56 -4.33
CA THR A 96 1.72 -4.83 -3.96
C THR A 96 2.65 -4.60 -5.15
N HIS A 97 3.43 -3.52 -5.02
CA HIS A 97 4.42 -3.11 -5.98
C HIS A 97 5.71 -2.70 -5.24
N TYR A 98 6.86 -2.77 -5.91
CA TYR A 98 8.14 -2.42 -5.28
C TYR A 98 8.19 -0.94 -4.92
N GLY A 99 8.89 -0.62 -3.83
CA GLY A 99 9.01 0.77 -3.32
C GLY A 99 10.29 1.49 -3.71
N TYR A 100 11.36 0.76 -4.02
CA TYR A 100 12.70 1.35 -4.12
C TYR A 100 13.09 1.66 -5.56
N TYR A 101 13.25 2.95 -5.86
CA TYR A 101 13.53 3.48 -7.20
C TYR A 101 14.74 4.41 -7.18
N GLN A 102 15.37 4.56 -8.34
CA GLN A 102 16.34 5.60 -8.63
C GLN A 102 15.79 6.55 -9.70
N GLY A 103 16.15 7.83 -9.59
CA GLY A 103 15.89 8.80 -10.64
C GLY A 103 16.96 8.71 -11.71
N ASN A 104 16.55 8.51 -12.97
CA ASN A 104 17.42 8.51 -14.14
C ASN A 104 16.82 9.43 -15.21
N ASP A 105 17.47 10.56 -15.49
CA ASP A 105 17.00 11.59 -16.45
C ASP A 105 15.51 11.98 -16.30
N GLY A 106 15.05 12.13 -15.05
CA GLY A 106 13.68 12.53 -14.74
C GLY A 106 12.65 11.39 -14.82
N LYS A 107 13.09 10.13 -14.97
CA LYS A 107 12.25 8.94 -14.85
C LYS A 107 12.61 8.16 -13.60
N GLU A 108 11.59 7.61 -12.94
CA GLU A 108 11.80 6.61 -11.89
C GLU A 108 12.03 5.25 -12.53
N GLU A 109 13.14 4.61 -12.20
CA GLU A 109 13.47 3.24 -12.61
C GLU A 109 13.75 2.39 -11.36
N PRO A 110 13.46 1.08 -11.36
CA PRO A 110 13.85 0.22 -10.25
C PRO A 110 15.35 0.34 -9.99
N ALA A 111 15.70 0.66 -8.74
CA ALA A 111 17.10 0.75 -8.34
C ALA A 111 17.67 -0.66 -8.11
N PRO A 112 18.93 -0.92 -8.51
CA PRO A 112 19.58 -2.17 -8.15
C PRO A 112 19.66 -2.27 -6.62
N PRO A 113 19.51 -3.49 -6.05
CA PRO A 113 19.62 -3.66 -4.61
C PRO A 113 21.04 -3.28 -4.15
N PRO A 114 21.18 -2.41 -3.13
CA PRO A 114 22.49 -2.09 -2.58
C PRO A 114 23.07 -3.31 -1.84
N GLU A 115 24.36 -3.22 -1.47
CA GLU A 115 25.04 -4.27 -0.72
C GLU A 115 24.26 -4.67 0.54
N GLY A 116 24.07 -5.97 0.73
CA GLY A 116 23.32 -6.52 1.88
C GLY A 116 21.80 -6.58 1.69
N TYR A 117 21.28 -6.17 0.52
CA TYR A 117 19.88 -6.33 0.13
C TYR A 117 19.73 -7.34 -1.00
N THR A 118 18.54 -7.96 -1.10
CA THR A 118 18.16 -8.82 -2.22
C THR A 118 17.15 -8.12 -3.13
N PRO A 119 17.05 -8.53 -4.41
CA PRO A 119 16.04 -8.01 -5.34
C PRO A 119 14.61 -8.12 -4.79
N TYR A 120 13.71 -7.37 -5.42
CA TYR A 120 12.28 -7.41 -5.09
C TYR A 120 11.70 -8.81 -5.35
N PRO A 121 11.01 -9.43 -4.37
CA PRO A 121 10.57 -10.82 -4.47
C PRO A 121 9.28 -11.00 -5.30
N GLY A 122 8.91 -10.00 -6.09
CA GLY A 122 7.67 -9.95 -6.85
C GLY A 122 6.49 -9.40 -6.05
N GLY A 123 5.60 -8.71 -6.76
CA GLY A 123 4.33 -8.21 -6.24
C GLY A 123 3.42 -9.33 -5.79
N LYS A 124 2.61 -9.08 -4.77
CA LYS A 124 1.75 -10.06 -4.14
C LYS A 124 0.31 -9.75 -4.47
N ILE A 125 -0.50 -10.78 -4.70
CA ILE A 125 -1.96 -10.68 -4.58
C ILE A 125 -2.31 -11.21 -3.20
N ILE A 126 -2.96 -10.38 -2.41
CA ILE A 126 -3.29 -10.63 -1.01
C ILE A 126 -4.81 -10.65 -0.89
N GLU A 127 -5.33 -11.64 -0.18
CA GLU A 127 -6.70 -11.68 0.30
C GLU A 127 -6.74 -11.30 1.78
N TYR A 128 -7.69 -10.46 2.17
CA TYR A 128 -8.11 -10.24 3.55
C TYR A 128 -9.50 -10.84 3.76
N ASP A 129 -9.60 -11.81 4.65
CA ASP A 129 -10.86 -12.35 5.14
C ASP A 129 -11.45 -11.43 6.20
N LYS A 130 -12.64 -10.85 5.95
CA LYS A 130 -13.27 -9.92 6.88
C LYS A 130 -13.83 -10.59 8.14
N LYS A 131 -14.15 -11.88 8.06
CA LYS A 131 -14.76 -12.64 9.17
C LYS A 131 -13.69 -13.11 10.15
N ASP A 132 -12.61 -13.66 9.63
CA ASP A 132 -11.49 -14.16 10.42
C ASP A 132 -10.41 -13.09 10.68
N GLU A 133 -10.58 -11.90 10.10
CA GLU A 133 -9.64 -10.78 10.15
C GLU A 133 -8.21 -11.19 9.76
N ARG A 134 -8.10 -11.99 8.69
CA ARG A 134 -6.86 -12.69 8.32
C ARG A 134 -6.40 -12.33 6.92
N PHE A 135 -5.13 -11.96 6.80
CA PHE A 135 -4.46 -11.81 5.51
C PHE A 135 -3.86 -13.13 5.02
N THR A 136 -3.95 -13.38 3.72
CA THR A 136 -3.33 -14.51 3.03
C THR A 136 -2.71 -14.03 1.71
N VAL A 137 -1.42 -14.26 1.51
CA VAL A 137 -0.78 -14.09 0.20
C VAL A 137 -1.25 -15.24 -0.69
N LEU A 138 -2.03 -14.94 -1.73
CA LEU A 138 -2.56 -15.94 -2.66
C LEU A 138 -1.52 -16.36 -3.69
N THR A 139 -0.79 -15.39 -4.23
CA THR A 139 0.26 -15.63 -5.22
C THR A 139 1.24 -14.46 -5.28
N SER A 140 2.34 -14.67 -6.00
CA SER A 140 3.34 -13.65 -6.33
C SER A 140 3.50 -13.54 -7.84
N ALA A 141 3.73 -12.32 -8.34
CA ALA A 141 4.32 -12.09 -9.64
C ALA A 141 5.75 -12.67 -9.70
N PRO A 142 6.34 -12.79 -10.90
CA PRO A 142 7.77 -13.09 -11.03
C PRO A 142 8.64 -12.14 -10.21
N ALA A 143 9.86 -12.57 -9.89
CA ALA A 143 10.83 -11.71 -9.21
C ALA A 143 11.02 -10.41 -10.00
N GLU A 144 11.19 -9.30 -9.27
CA GLU A 144 11.40 -7.96 -9.82
C GLU A 144 10.20 -7.35 -10.56
N GLU A 145 9.08 -8.06 -10.66
CA GLU A 145 7.83 -7.57 -11.28
C GLU A 145 6.81 -7.12 -10.23
N GLY A 146 6.19 -5.95 -10.43
CA GLY A 146 5.09 -5.43 -9.61
C GLY A 146 3.71 -5.82 -10.14
N ILE A 147 2.66 -5.57 -9.34
CA ILE A 147 1.25 -5.75 -9.72
C ILE A 147 0.49 -4.44 -9.53
#